data_AF-A0A7C2LMN9-F1
#
_entry.id   AF-A0A7C2LMN9-F1
#
_cell.length_a   1.000
_cell.length_b   1.000
_cell.length_c   1.000
_cell.angle_alpha   90.00
_cell.angle_beta   90.00
_cell.angle_gamma   90.00
#
_symmetry.space_group_name_H-M   'P 1'
#
loop_
_entity.id
_entity.type
_entity.pdbx_description
1 polymer ?
#
loop_
_entity_poly.entity_id
_entity_poly.type
_entity_poly.pdbx_seq_one_letter_code
_entity_poly.pdbx_strand_id
1 'polypeptide(L)'
;MDWVKDKKNIKKILIFIIILSIFTLLLFNLIKFNNKSIDNDNFSKKMGNVILVSYQNDIINKDNIEKLYDFILTLKNNKNFHYEFKRQIEKRNLIDVLVDKEEFSLIFSQKEKYFDKITLDSIENQFGSYENFINLFYYFYVSLFFSQIDDKIPELERYKKSLEDKLYKIRPEVLNELKQKLEKVNDLKEKEKIQDLINELSKNIYKDLNKNQKKLLEDKINEIKQLLDMYNDLKDKDYYKWVLENKEKILEEIRY
;
A
#
# COMPACT_ATOMS: atom_id res chain seq x y z
N MET A 1 -15.36 -33.67 30.37
CA MET A 1 -14.34 -33.84 29.30
C MET A 1 -14.85 -33.11 28.05
N ASP A 2 -15.25 -31.85 28.23
CA ASP A 2 -16.09 -31.12 27.28
C ASP A 2 -15.37 -29.93 26.64
N TRP A 3 -14.33 -29.43 27.30
CA TRP A 3 -13.47 -28.34 26.79
C TRP A 3 -12.67 -28.71 25.52
N VAL A 4 -12.38 -30.01 25.33
CA VAL A 4 -11.68 -30.50 24.12
C VAL A 4 -12.62 -30.59 22.92
N LYS A 5 -13.94 -30.72 23.14
CA LYS A 5 -14.95 -30.70 22.06
C LYS A 5 -15.18 -29.28 21.53
N ASP A 6 -15.17 -28.27 22.39
CA ASP A 6 -15.34 -26.87 21.98
C ASP A 6 -14.18 -26.33 21.15
N LYS A 7 -12.93 -26.72 21.46
CA LYS A 7 -11.77 -26.37 20.63
C LYS A 7 -11.85 -26.94 19.20
N LYS A 8 -12.45 -28.12 19.01
CA LYS A 8 -12.66 -28.70 17.68
C LYS A 8 -13.78 -27.98 16.91
N ASN A 9 -14.86 -27.59 17.60
CA ASN A 9 -15.94 -26.82 16.99
C ASN A 9 -15.50 -25.41 16.60
N ILE A 10 -14.72 -24.73 17.44
CA ILE A 10 -14.16 -23.40 17.13
C ILE A 10 -13.23 -23.47 15.90
N LYS A 11 -12.36 -24.50 15.82
CA LYS A 11 -11.51 -24.69 14.62
C LYS A 11 -12.33 -24.95 13.35
N LYS A 12 -13.43 -25.72 13.44
CA LYS A 12 -14.32 -25.94 12.30
C LYS A 12 -15.04 -24.66 11.86
N ILE A 13 -15.49 -23.83 12.80
CA ILE A 13 -16.11 -22.53 12.51
C ILE A 13 -15.09 -21.58 11.87
N LEU A 14 -13.85 -21.55 12.36
CA LEU A 14 -12.80 -20.71 11.79
C LEU A 14 -12.46 -21.11 10.34
N ILE A 15 -12.38 -22.41 10.06
CA ILE A 15 -12.19 -22.93 8.70
C ILE A 15 -13.38 -22.58 7.82
N PHE A 16 -14.61 -22.70 8.34
CA PHE A 16 -15.83 -22.33 7.61
C PHE A 16 -15.84 -20.84 7.25
N ILE A 17 -15.44 -19.95 8.17
CA ILE A 17 -15.33 -18.51 7.92
C ILE A 17 -14.27 -18.20 6.86
N ILE A 18 -13.11 -18.87 6.91
CA ILE A 18 -12.05 -18.70 5.90
C ILE A 18 -12.54 -19.15 4.52
N ILE A 19 -13.23 -20.30 4.43
CA ILE A 19 -13.79 -20.80 3.17
C ILE A 19 -14.88 -19.84 2.63
N LEU A 20 -15.75 -19.31 3.50
CA LEU A 20 -16.77 -18.34 3.10
C LEU A 20 -16.15 -17.03 2.58
N SER A 21 -15.05 -16.59 3.20
CA SER A 21 -14.30 -15.38 2.82
C SER A 21 -13.60 -15.55 1.46
N ILE A 22 -13.11 -16.75 1.16
CA ILE A 22 -12.55 -17.08 -0.16
C ILE A 22 -13.67 -17.13 -1.22
N PHE A 23 -14.84 -17.65 -0.86
CA PHE A 23 -16.00 -17.70 -1.77
C PHE A 23 -16.56 -16.32 -2.11
N THR A 24 -16.61 -15.38 -1.15
CA THR A 24 -17.00 -13.98 -1.43
C THR A 24 -15.98 -13.27 -2.31
N LEU A 25 -14.68 -13.50 -2.10
CA LEU A 25 -13.59 -13.00 -2.96
C LEU A 25 -13.69 -13.51 -4.41
N LEU A 26 -14.07 -14.77 -4.61
CA LEU A 26 -14.25 -15.34 -5.96
C LEU A 26 -15.49 -14.76 -6.66
N LEU A 27 -16.61 -14.58 -5.95
CA LEU A 27 -17.83 -13.95 -6.49
C LEU A 27 -17.60 -12.48 -6.87
N PHE A 28 -16.85 -11.72 -6.07
CA PHE A 28 -16.53 -10.32 -6.35
C PHE A 28 -15.66 -10.17 -7.61
N ASN A 29 -14.66 -11.06 -7.77
CA ASN A 29 -13.83 -11.09 -8.98
C ASN A 29 -14.61 -11.52 -10.24
N LEU A 30 -15.60 -12.42 -10.10
CA LEU A 30 -16.45 -12.84 -11.23
C LEU A 30 -17.39 -11.71 -11.69
N ILE A 31 -17.95 -10.93 -10.77
CA ILE A 31 -18.75 -9.73 -11.10
C ILE A 31 -17.89 -8.65 -11.77
N LYS A 32 -16.65 -8.46 -11.29
CA LYS A 32 -15.69 -7.50 -11.89
C LYS A 32 -15.27 -7.89 -13.32
N PHE A 33 -15.29 -9.19 -13.64
CA PHE A 33 -14.94 -9.69 -14.98
C PHE A 33 -16.09 -9.58 -15.99
N ASN A 34 -17.35 -9.71 -15.55
CA ASN A 34 -18.52 -9.62 -16.44
C ASN A 34 -18.98 -8.19 -16.76
N ASN A 35 -18.54 -7.17 -16.01
CA ASN A 35 -18.91 -5.76 -16.24
C ASN A 35 -17.95 -4.97 -17.14
N LYS A 36 -17.02 -5.64 -17.85
CA LYS A 36 -16.29 -4.99 -18.97
C LYS A 36 -17.07 -5.16 -20.27
N SER A 37 -18.15 -4.39 -20.42
CA SER A 37 -18.73 -4.11 -21.73
C SER A 37 -18.21 -2.76 -22.24
N ILE A 38 -17.79 -2.82 -23.49
CA ILE A 38 -17.37 -1.77 -24.41
C ILE A 38 -18.28 -0.54 -24.34
N ASP A 39 -17.70 0.66 -24.26
CA ASP A 39 -18.22 1.82 -25.00
C ASP A 39 -17.07 2.71 -25.46
N ASN A 40 -16.90 2.74 -26.78
CA ASN A 40 -16.25 3.79 -27.53
C ASN A 40 -17.21 4.98 -27.52
N ASP A 41 -16.76 6.15 -27.07
CA ASP A 41 -17.22 7.35 -27.73
C ASP A 41 -16.13 8.42 -27.83
N ASN A 42 -15.98 8.89 -29.07
CA ASN A 42 -15.06 9.94 -29.48
C ASN A 42 -15.49 11.27 -28.83
N PHE A 43 -14.65 11.84 -27.98
CA PHE A 43 -14.63 13.30 -27.82
C PHE A 43 -13.27 13.86 -28.25
N SER A 44 -13.33 14.57 -29.36
CA SER A 44 -12.21 15.11 -30.12
C SER A 44 -11.63 16.39 -29.51
N LYS A 45 -10.32 16.59 -29.78
CA LYS A 45 -9.54 17.85 -29.86
C LYS A 45 -9.07 18.46 -28.53
N LYS A 46 -7.80 18.27 -28.17
CA LYS A 46 -6.61 19.07 -28.59
C LYS A 46 -6.78 20.59 -28.34
N MET A 47 -6.47 21.03 -27.12
CA MET A 47 -5.64 22.21 -26.76
C MET A 47 -5.81 22.44 -25.25
N GLY A 48 -4.86 21.97 -24.43
CA GLY A 48 -4.91 22.11 -22.96
C GLY A 48 -3.87 21.29 -22.19
N ASN A 49 -3.29 20.27 -22.84
CA ASN A 49 -2.43 19.27 -22.20
C ASN A 49 -0.98 19.72 -21.88
N VAL A 50 -0.67 21.02 -21.89
CA VAL A 50 0.67 21.51 -21.51
C VAL A 50 0.64 22.41 -20.27
N ILE A 51 -0.54 22.82 -19.78
CA ILE A 51 -0.68 23.71 -18.60
C ILE A 51 -1.32 23.00 -17.38
N LEU A 52 -1.96 21.83 -17.57
CA LEU A 52 -2.64 21.10 -16.48
C LEU A 52 -1.72 20.24 -15.61
N VAL A 53 -0.56 19.81 -16.11
CA VAL A 53 0.38 18.97 -15.34
C VAL A 53 1.20 19.79 -14.34
N SER A 54 1.39 21.09 -14.59
CA SER A 54 2.08 21.98 -13.63
C SER A 54 1.17 22.42 -12.48
N TYR A 55 -0.12 22.68 -12.74
CA TYR A 55 -1.07 23.16 -11.72
C TYR A 55 -1.38 22.11 -10.63
N GLN A 56 -1.37 20.82 -10.95
CA GLN A 56 -1.62 19.77 -9.95
C GLN A 56 -0.47 19.62 -8.94
N ASN A 57 0.78 19.88 -9.36
CA ASN A 57 1.94 19.87 -8.45
C ASN A 57 1.99 21.12 -7.57
N ASP A 58 1.46 22.27 -8.02
CA ASP A 58 1.41 23.51 -7.23
C ASP A 58 0.34 23.45 -6.11
N ILE A 59 -0.65 22.56 -6.22
CA ILE A 59 -1.68 22.37 -5.18
C ILE A 59 -1.12 21.63 -3.96
N ILE A 60 -0.25 20.63 -4.15
CA ILE A 60 0.19 19.75 -3.05
C ILE A 60 1.47 20.32 -2.43
N ASN A 61 1.30 21.26 -1.51
CA ASN A 61 2.38 21.89 -0.77
C ASN A 61 2.02 22.01 0.72
N LYS A 62 2.98 22.45 1.54
CA LYS A 62 2.82 22.60 2.98
C LYS A 62 1.62 23.48 3.33
N ASP A 63 1.54 24.68 2.77
CA ASP A 63 0.49 25.66 3.09
C ASP A 63 -0.92 25.13 2.80
N ASN A 64 -1.09 24.41 1.68
CA ASN A 64 -2.38 23.83 1.31
C ASN A 64 -2.75 22.60 2.17
N ILE A 65 -1.76 21.84 2.65
CA ILE A 65 -1.98 20.74 3.61
C ILE A 65 -2.35 21.29 5.00
N GLU A 66 -1.69 22.36 5.45
CA GLU A 66 -2.07 23.07 6.68
C GLU A 66 -3.49 23.61 6.59
N LYS A 67 -3.81 24.32 5.48
CA LYS A 67 -5.15 24.82 5.22
C LYS A 67 -6.20 23.72 5.22
N LEU A 68 -5.89 22.57 4.61
CA LEU A 68 -6.78 21.40 4.64
C LEU A 68 -6.99 20.91 6.08
N TYR A 69 -5.92 20.79 6.87
CA TYR A 69 -6.03 20.36 8.26
C TYR A 69 -6.92 21.31 9.07
N ASP A 70 -6.69 22.62 8.98
CA ASP A 70 -7.52 23.62 9.64
C ASP A 70 -8.99 23.52 9.19
N PHE A 71 -9.23 23.30 7.90
CA PHE A 71 -10.58 23.06 7.38
C PHE A 71 -11.21 21.79 7.99
N ILE A 72 -10.47 20.68 8.07
CA ILE A 72 -10.95 19.44 8.71
C ILE A 72 -11.34 19.68 10.18
N LEU A 73 -10.60 20.53 10.90
CA LEU A 73 -10.96 20.91 12.28
C LEU A 73 -12.26 21.71 12.35
N THR A 74 -12.63 22.47 11.32
CA THR A 74 -13.95 23.14 11.27
C THR A 74 -15.09 22.14 11.11
N LEU A 75 -14.82 20.95 10.56
CA LEU A 75 -15.81 19.92 10.33
C LEU A 75 -16.11 19.09 11.59
N LYS A 76 -15.62 19.44 12.79
CA LYS A 76 -15.78 18.66 14.05
C LYS A 76 -17.20 18.12 14.31
N ASN A 77 -18.24 18.82 13.85
CA ASN A 77 -19.63 18.38 14.03
C ASN A 77 -20.16 17.44 12.93
N ASN A 78 -19.38 17.18 11.88
CA ASN A 78 -19.74 16.34 10.75
C ASN A 78 -19.40 14.85 11.01
N LYS A 79 -20.33 14.17 11.71
CA LYS A 79 -20.13 12.79 12.18
C LYS A 79 -19.83 11.78 11.07
N ASN A 80 -20.45 11.92 9.89
CA ASN A 80 -20.26 10.96 8.80
C ASN A 80 -18.86 11.07 8.20
N PHE A 81 -18.38 12.29 7.98
CA PHE A 81 -17.03 12.53 7.51
C PHE A 81 -15.98 11.99 8.51
N HIS A 82 -16.09 12.37 9.78
CA HIS A 82 -15.13 11.95 10.80
C HIS A 82 -15.15 10.45 11.06
N TYR A 83 -16.31 9.81 11.04
CA TYR A 83 -16.41 8.35 11.14
C TYR A 83 -15.63 7.66 10.01
N GLU A 84 -15.84 8.10 8.76
CA GLU A 84 -15.15 7.51 7.62
C GLU A 84 -13.65 7.83 7.65
N PHE A 85 -13.27 9.06 8.00
CA PHE A 85 -11.87 9.46 8.10
C PHE A 85 -11.12 8.64 9.17
N LYS A 86 -11.70 8.55 10.38
CA LYS A 86 -11.19 7.72 11.46
C LYS A 86 -11.07 6.26 11.03
N ARG A 87 -12.09 5.72 10.36
CA ARG A 87 -12.05 4.35 9.82
C ARG A 87 -10.89 4.14 8.85
N GLN A 88 -10.56 5.11 8.00
CA GLN A 88 -9.42 4.97 7.08
C GLN A 88 -8.06 5.05 7.80
N ILE A 89 -7.93 5.89 8.84
CA ILE A 89 -6.70 5.97 9.66
C ILE A 89 -6.53 4.72 10.53
N GLU A 90 -7.61 4.22 11.14
CA GLU A 90 -7.55 3.16 12.16
C GLU A 90 -7.59 1.74 11.59
N LYS A 91 -7.69 1.53 10.27
CA LYS A 91 -7.62 0.19 9.68
C LYS A 91 -6.29 -0.47 10.10
N ARG A 92 -6.39 -1.57 10.85
CA ARG A 92 -5.32 -2.10 11.71
C ARG A 92 -4.27 -2.99 11.05
N ASN A 93 -4.38 -3.31 9.75
CA ASN A 93 -3.39 -4.14 9.06
C ASN A 93 -2.40 -3.29 8.26
N LEU A 94 -1.25 -2.95 8.85
CA LEU A 94 -0.15 -2.14 8.28
C LEU A 94 0.23 -2.34 6.79
N ILE A 95 -0.14 -3.45 6.16
CA ILE A 95 0.21 -3.80 4.77
C ILE A 95 -1.02 -3.83 3.83
N ASP A 96 -2.25 -4.04 4.35
CA ASP A 96 -3.49 -4.05 3.54
C ASP A 96 -4.11 -2.65 3.36
N VAL A 97 -3.47 -1.59 3.86
CA VAL A 97 -4.17 -0.37 4.31
C VAL A 97 -4.01 0.84 3.41
N LEU A 98 -2.94 0.93 2.62
CA LEU A 98 -2.76 2.10 1.76
C LEU A 98 -3.66 1.96 0.54
N VAL A 99 -4.86 2.52 0.66
CA VAL A 99 -5.83 2.63 -0.42
C VAL A 99 -5.19 3.44 -1.54
N ASP A 100 -5.28 2.97 -2.78
CA ASP A 100 -4.81 3.77 -3.91
C ASP A 100 -5.66 5.04 -4.07
N LYS A 101 -5.16 5.99 -4.85
CA LYS A 101 -5.82 7.30 -5.01
C LYS A 101 -7.24 7.17 -5.61
N GLU A 102 -7.46 6.21 -6.49
CA GLU A 102 -8.74 6.01 -7.16
C GLU A 102 -9.78 5.44 -6.19
N GLU A 103 -9.41 4.41 -5.42
CA GLU A 103 -10.26 3.84 -4.38
C GLU A 103 -10.53 4.85 -3.26
N PHE A 104 -9.54 5.66 -2.88
CA PHE A 104 -9.76 6.76 -1.93
C PHE A 104 -10.78 7.77 -2.46
N SER A 105 -10.67 8.16 -3.73
CA SER A 105 -11.62 9.07 -4.38
C SER A 105 -13.02 8.46 -4.48
N LEU A 106 -13.12 7.15 -4.70
CA LEU A 106 -14.39 6.42 -4.74
C LEU A 106 -15.11 6.42 -3.39
N ILE A 107 -14.38 6.31 -2.27
CA ILE A 107 -14.97 6.40 -0.92
C ILE A 107 -15.74 7.71 -0.76
N PHE A 108 -15.17 8.82 -1.23
CA PHE A 108 -15.74 10.15 -1.13
C PHE A 108 -16.55 10.59 -2.37
N SER A 109 -16.85 9.68 -3.30
CA SER A 109 -17.57 10.02 -4.55
C SER A 109 -19.01 10.46 -4.30
N GLN A 110 -19.66 9.90 -3.28
CA GLN A 110 -21.02 10.27 -2.86
C GLN A 110 -20.95 11.42 -1.83
N LYS A 111 -20.43 12.56 -2.28
CA LYS A 111 -20.08 13.71 -1.43
C LYS A 111 -21.21 14.18 -0.51
N GLU A 112 -22.46 14.08 -0.95
CA GLU A 112 -23.67 14.46 -0.20
C GLU A 112 -23.92 13.56 1.03
N LYS A 113 -23.31 12.37 1.10
CA LYS A 113 -23.36 11.54 2.31
C LYS A 113 -22.45 12.07 3.43
N TYR A 114 -21.41 12.79 3.04
CA TYR A 114 -20.35 13.23 3.94
C TYR A 114 -20.42 14.72 4.24
N PHE A 115 -20.98 15.53 3.34
CA PHE A 115 -20.96 16.98 3.45
C PHE A 115 -22.33 17.57 3.14
N ASP A 116 -22.79 18.50 3.98
CA ASP A 116 -23.96 19.31 3.66
C ASP A 116 -23.63 20.32 2.56
N LYS A 117 -24.67 20.95 2.00
CA LYS A 117 -24.51 21.91 0.90
C LYS A 117 -23.59 23.08 1.25
N ILE A 118 -23.72 23.62 2.47
CA ILE A 118 -22.91 24.76 2.93
C ILE A 118 -21.43 24.37 2.98
N THR A 119 -21.14 23.16 3.45
CA THR A 119 -19.79 22.60 3.51
C THR A 119 -19.24 22.36 2.11
N LEU A 120 -20.04 21.82 1.18
CA LEU A 120 -19.65 21.62 -0.21
C LEU A 120 -19.34 22.96 -0.90
N ASP A 121 -20.18 23.97 -0.71
CA ASP A 121 -19.95 25.32 -1.23
C ASP A 121 -18.65 25.91 -0.65
N SER A 122 -18.38 25.69 0.65
CA SER A 122 -17.12 26.09 1.28
C SER A 122 -15.91 25.33 0.70
N ILE A 123 -16.04 24.04 0.41
CA ILE A 123 -14.97 23.24 -0.21
C ILE A 123 -14.63 23.82 -1.58
N GLU A 124 -15.63 24.09 -2.42
CA GLU A 124 -15.41 24.66 -3.75
C GLU A 124 -14.77 26.06 -3.66
N ASN A 125 -15.22 26.91 -2.72
CA ASN A 125 -14.64 28.23 -2.52
C ASN A 125 -13.19 28.20 -2.01
N GLN A 126 -12.86 27.27 -1.11
CA GLN A 126 -11.54 27.23 -0.47
C GLN A 126 -10.50 26.45 -1.28
N PHE A 127 -10.91 25.40 -2.00
CA PHE A 127 -10.00 24.50 -2.71
C PHE A 127 -10.19 24.53 -4.24
N GLY A 128 -11.10 25.36 -4.74
CA GLY A 128 -11.41 25.54 -6.16
C GLY A 128 -12.32 24.45 -6.74
N SER A 129 -12.25 23.23 -6.20
CA SER A 129 -13.15 22.13 -6.55
C SER A 129 -13.16 21.07 -5.45
N TYR A 130 -14.23 20.25 -5.44
CA TYR A 130 -14.29 19.07 -4.59
C TYR A 130 -13.17 18.06 -4.92
N GLU A 131 -12.83 17.90 -6.19
CA GLU A 131 -11.75 17.02 -6.62
C GLU A 131 -10.39 17.45 -6.07
N ASN A 132 -10.09 18.74 -6.05
CA ASN A 132 -8.87 19.28 -5.45
C ASN A 132 -8.81 19.01 -3.95
N PHE A 133 -9.95 19.17 -3.25
CA PHE A 133 -10.06 18.83 -1.84
C PHE A 133 -9.78 17.34 -1.59
N ILE A 134 -10.39 16.43 -2.37
CA ILE A 134 -10.14 14.98 -2.25
C ILE A 134 -8.69 14.63 -2.57
N ASN A 135 -8.11 15.27 -3.58
CA ASN A 135 -6.70 15.09 -3.91
C ASN A 135 -5.79 15.51 -2.75
N LEU A 136 -5.97 16.72 -2.19
CA LEU A 136 -5.22 17.17 -1.01
C LEU A 136 -5.43 16.23 0.17
N PHE A 137 -6.66 15.77 0.37
CA PHE A 137 -7.01 14.89 1.46
C PHE A 137 -6.31 13.52 1.35
N TYR A 138 -6.18 13.00 0.14
CA TYR A 138 -5.39 11.79 -0.12
C TYR A 138 -3.92 11.96 0.30
N TYR A 139 -3.27 13.05 -0.10
CA TYR A 139 -1.86 13.28 0.27
C TYR A 139 -1.68 13.51 1.76
N PHE A 140 -2.61 14.20 2.42
CA PHE A 140 -2.63 14.33 3.88
C PHE A 140 -2.79 12.96 4.56
N TYR A 141 -3.74 12.15 4.10
CA TYR A 141 -3.98 10.80 4.59
C TYR A 141 -2.75 9.90 4.46
N VAL A 142 -2.13 9.86 3.28
CA VAL A 142 -0.92 9.06 3.02
C VAL A 142 0.26 9.56 3.88
N SER A 143 0.42 10.88 4.01
CA SER A 143 1.45 11.46 4.88
C SER A 143 1.25 11.07 6.34
N LEU A 144 0.00 11.14 6.82
CA LEU A 144 -0.35 10.75 8.19
C LEU A 144 -0.14 9.26 8.41
N PHE A 145 -0.44 8.42 7.42
CA PHE A 145 -0.13 6.99 7.46
C PHE A 145 1.37 6.75 7.61
N PHE A 146 2.20 7.30 6.72
CA PHE A 146 3.65 7.10 6.79
C PHE A 146 4.28 7.68 8.05
N SER A 147 3.76 8.80 8.58
CA SER A 147 4.23 9.36 9.85
C SER A 147 4.02 8.44 11.06
N GLN A 148 3.04 7.54 11.00
CA GLN A 148 2.75 6.55 12.06
C GLN A 148 3.65 5.32 11.99
N ILE A 149 4.33 5.11 10.86
CA ILE A 149 5.11 3.90 10.58
C ILE A 149 6.57 4.22 10.20
N ASP A 150 6.97 5.48 10.31
CA ASP A 150 8.29 6.00 9.95
C ASP A 150 9.42 5.21 10.65
N ASP A 151 9.24 4.94 11.94
CA ASP A 151 10.13 4.13 12.78
C ASP A 151 10.22 2.65 12.33
N LYS A 152 9.20 2.17 11.60
CA LYS A 152 9.09 0.79 11.10
C LYS A 152 9.52 0.64 9.65
N ILE A 153 9.83 1.72 8.93
CA ILE A 153 10.33 1.65 7.54
C ILE A 153 11.58 0.77 7.44
N PRO A 154 12.59 0.88 8.34
CA PRO A 154 13.76 -0.01 8.29
C PRO A 154 13.42 -1.49 8.51
N GLU A 155 12.37 -1.79 9.29
CA GLU A 155 11.89 -3.16 9.48
C GLU A 155 11.20 -3.70 8.23
N LEU A 156 10.43 -2.87 7.52
CA LEU A 156 9.80 -3.21 6.25
C LEU A 156 10.84 -3.54 5.16
N GLU A 157 11.92 -2.77 5.08
CA GLU A 157 13.04 -3.05 4.16
C GLU A 157 13.71 -4.40 4.46
N ARG A 158 13.98 -4.69 5.74
CA ARG A 158 14.53 -5.99 6.16
C ARG A 158 13.57 -7.13 5.86
N TYR A 159 12.27 -6.91 6.07
CA TYR A 159 11.25 -7.91 5.79
C TYR A 159 11.14 -8.19 4.29
N LYS A 160 11.13 -7.16 3.44
CA LYS A 160 11.21 -7.30 1.97
C LYS A 160 12.42 -8.13 1.56
N LYS A 161 13.61 -7.78 2.06
CA LYS A 161 14.84 -8.54 1.79
C LYS A 161 14.71 -10.00 2.23
N SER A 162 14.11 -10.28 3.39
CA SER A 162 13.87 -11.66 3.82
C SER A 162 12.92 -12.43 2.88
N LEU A 163 11.92 -11.76 2.30
CA LEU A 163 11.01 -12.38 1.32
C LEU A 163 11.70 -12.61 -0.03
N GLU A 164 12.48 -11.64 -0.50
CA GLU A 164 13.33 -11.77 -1.69
C GLU A 164 14.34 -12.91 -1.52
N ASP A 165 14.99 -12.99 -0.36
CA ASP A 165 15.88 -14.11 -0.02
C ASP A 165 15.12 -15.43 -0.10
N LYS A 166 13.90 -15.53 0.43
CA LYS A 166 13.07 -16.75 0.34
C LYS A 166 12.64 -17.08 -1.09
N LEU A 167 12.44 -16.08 -1.94
CA LEU A 167 11.99 -16.24 -3.32
C LEU A 167 13.15 -16.60 -4.27
N TYR A 168 14.31 -15.98 -4.11
CA TYR A 168 15.45 -16.04 -5.03
C TYR A 168 16.62 -16.91 -4.54
N LYS A 169 16.43 -17.75 -3.51
CA LYS A 169 17.41 -18.78 -3.11
C LYS A 169 17.87 -19.60 -4.32
N ILE A 170 19.14 -19.98 -4.33
CA ILE A 170 19.80 -20.63 -5.47
C ILE A 170 19.26 -22.04 -5.63
N ARG A 171 18.94 -22.39 -6.88
CA ARG A 171 18.53 -23.74 -7.25
C ARG A 171 19.70 -24.71 -7.05
N PRO A 172 19.49 -25.88 -6.44
CA PRO A 172 20.53 -26.90 -6.28
C PRO A 172 21.23 -27.27 -7.60
N GLU A 173 20.51 -27.23 -8.72
CA GLU A 173 21.05 -27.55 -10.05
C GLU A 173 22.08 -26.52 -10.51
N VAL A 174 21.84 -25.23 -10.27
CA VAL A 174 22.78 -24.14 -10.61
C VAL A 174 24.03 -24.24 -9.75
N LEU A 175 23.87 -24.61 -8.48
CA LEU A 175 25.01 -24.86 -7.59
C LEU A 175 25.82 -26.08 -8.07
N ASN A 176 25.16 -27.13 -8.54
CA ASN A 176 25.81 -28.32 -9.08
C ASN A 176 26.52 -28.02 -10.42
N GLU A 177 25.94 -27.22 -11.31
CA GLU A 177 26.59 -26.75 -12.53
C GLU A 177 27.85 -25.91 -12.21
N LEU A 178 27.79 -25.05 -11.20
CA LEU A 178 28.95 -24.27 -10.74
C LEU A 178 30.05 -25.18 -10.18
N LYS A 179 29.69 -26.20 -9.38
CA LYS A 179 30.63 -27.22 -8.90
C LYS A 179 31.28 -28.00 -10.05
N GLN A 180 30.52 -28.38 -11.07
CA GLN A 180 31.06 -29.05 -12.26
C GLN A 180 31.94 -28.14 -13.12
N LYS A 181 31.65 -26.84 -13.19
CA LYS A 181 32.51 -25.86 -13.87
C LYS A 181 33.81 -25.62 -13.11
N LEU A 182 33.77 -25.58 -11.77
CA LEU A 182 34.95 -25.49 -10.91
C LEU A 182 35.94 -26.64 -11.13
N GLU A 183 35.45 -27.86 -11.34
CA GLU A 183 36.30 -29.04 -11.63
C GLU A 183 37.18 -28.84 -12.89
N LYS A 184 36.74 -28.00 -13.82
CA LYS A 184 37.42 -27.72 -15.10
C LYS A 184 38.39 -26.53 -15.05
N VAL A 185 38.46 -25.81 -13.91
CA VAL A 185 39.39 -24.67 -13.73
C VAL A 185 40.76 -25.20 -13.28
N ASN A 186 41.80 -24.84 -14.03
CA ASN A 186 43.19 -25.25 -13.76
C ASN A 186 43.95 -24.27 -12.84
N ASP A 187 43.52 -23.01 -12.74
CA ASP A 187 44.13 -22.01 -11.86
C ASP A 187 43.67 -22.21 -10.41
N LEU A 188 44.61 -22.52 -9.52
CA LEU A 188 44.37 -22.75 -8.09
C LEU A 188 43.79 -21.54 -7.35
N LYS A 189 44.23 -20.31 -7.66
CA LYS A 189 43.74 -19.10 -6.98
C LYS A 189 42.32 -18.75 -7.40
N GLU A 190 42.02 -18.96 -8.67
CA GLU A 190 40.67 -18.76 -9.21
C GLU A 190 39.72 -19.83 -8.68
N LYS A 191 40.21 -21.07 -8.56
CA LYS A 191 39.48 -22.19 -7.98
C LYS A 191 39.12 -21.98 -6.50
N GLU A 192 40.04 -21.47 -5.67
CA GLU A 192 39.73 -21.12 -4.27
C GLU A 192 38.64 -20.05 -4.17
N LYS A 193 38.73 -18.96 -4.96
CA LYS A 193 37.71 -17.90 -4.95
C LYS A 193 36.32 -18.39 -5.35
N ILE A 194 36.25 -19.23 -6.38
CA ILE A 194 34.98 -19.79 -6.85
C ILE A 194 34.45 -20.81 -5.83
N GLN A 195 35.33 -21.59 -5.17
CA GLN A 195 34.95 -22.53 -4.12
C GLN A 195 34.35 -21.81 -2.91
N ASP A 196 34.92 -20.69 -2.48
CA ASP A 196 34.38 -19.85 -1.40
C ASP A 196 33.00 -19.29 -1.78
N LEU A 197 32.85 -18.83 -3.01
CA LEU A 197 31.57 -18.38 -3.55
C LEU A 197 30.53 -19.52 -3.55
N ILE A 198 30.89 -20.72 -4.03
CA ILE A 198 30.01 -21.90 -4.00
C ILE A 198 29.62 -22.26 -2.57
N ASN A 199 30.55 -22.20 -1.62
CA ASN A 199 30.28 -22.49 -0.21
C ASN A 199 29.29 -21.48 0.38
N GLU A 200 29.42 -20.20 0.02
CA GLU A 200 28.49 -19.14 0.42
C GLU A 200 27.10 -19.33 -0.20
N LEU A 201 27.04 -19.60 -1.50
CA LEU A 201 25.80 -19.86 -2.25
C LEU A 201 25.11 -21.16 -1.79
N SER A 202 25.86 -22.17 -1.36
CA SER A 202 25.34 -23.45 -0.86
C SER A 202 24.59 -23.33 0.47
N LYS A 203 24.84 -22.28 1.25
CA LYS A 203 24.08 -21.98 2.47
C LYS A 203 22.66 -21.46 2.16
N ASN A 204 22.42 -21.05 0.92
CA ASN A 204 21.18 -20.44 0.43
C ASN A 204 20.41 -21.34 -0.56
N ILE A 205 20.47 -22.67 -0.41
CA ILE A 205 19.78 -23.62 -1.29
C ILE A 205 18.25 -23.61 -1.04
N TYR A 206 17.47 -23.65 -2.13
CA TYR A 206 16.01 -23.68 -2.12
C TYR A 206 15.44 -24.98 -1.53
N LYS A 207 14.33 -24.90 -0.78
CA LYS A 207 13.32 -25.98 -0.71
C LYS A 207 12.30 -25.67 -1.79
N ASP A 208 12.00 -26.59 -2.70
CA ASP A 208 11.04 -26.38 -3.79
C ASP A 208 9.69 -25.82 -3.32
N LEU A 209 9.54 -24.50 -3.43
CA LEU A 209 8.26 -23.82 -3.33
C LEU A 209 7.42 -24.16 -4.56
N ASN A 210 6.15 -24.50 -4.31
CA ASN A 210 5.18 -24.69 -5.37
C ASN A 210 4.83 -23.34 -6.05
N LYS A 211 4.20 -23.42 -7.23
CA LYS A 211 3.82 -22.23 -8.03
C LYS A 211 3.00 -21.21 -7.23
N ASN A 212 2.10 -21.66 -6.38
CA ASN A 212 1.23 -20.79 -5.58
C ASN A 212 2.01 -20.06 -4.47
N GLN A 213 2.97 -20.73 -3.84
CA GLN A 213 3.85 -20.14 -2.82
C GLN A 213 4.78 -19.09 -3.42
N LYS A 214 5.32 -19.33 -4.61
CA LYS A 214 6.14 -18.34 -5.34
C LYS A 214 5.33 -17.09 -5.66
N LYS A 215 4.15 -17.27 -6.25
CA LYS A 215 3.24 -16.17 -6.55
C LYS A 215 2.88 -15.36 -5.30
N LEU A 216 2.57 -16.03 -4.19
CA LEU A 216 2.25 -15.36 -2.93
C LEU A 216 3.42 -14.53 -2.37
N LEU A 217 4.67 -15.00 -2.55
CA LEU A 217 5.85 -14.23 -2.14
C LEU A 217 6.09 -13.04 -3.07
N GLU A 218 5.96 -13.23 -4.39
CA GLU A 218 6.07 -12.16 -5.39
C GLU A 218 5.04 -11.05 -5.13
N ASP A 219 3.78 -11.42 -4.92
CA ASP A 219 2.69 -10.48 -4.63
C ASP A 219 3.03 -9.64 -3.36
N LYS A 220 3.48 -10.29 -2.28
CA LYS A 220 3.89 -9.59 -1.04
C LYS A 220 5.12 -8.71 -1.18
N ILE A 221 6.11 -9.12 -1.98
CA ILE A 221 7.30 -8.30 -2.25
C ILE A 221 6.88 -7.05 -3.02
N ASN A 222 5.98 -7.19 -3.99
CA ASN A 222 5.47 -6.08 -4.77
C ASN A 222 4.67 -5.09 -3.90
N GLU A 223 3.81 -5.58 -3.01
CA GLU A 223 3.07 -4.74 -2.04
C GLU A 223 4.04 -3.91 -1.18
N ILE A 224 5.05 -4.54 -0.56
CA ILE A 224 6.02 -3.82 0.28
C ILE A 224 6.85 -2.84 -0.55
N LYS A 225 7.22 -3.22 -1.78
CA LYS A 225 7.95 -2.33 -2.68
C LYS A 225 7.14 -1.08 -2.99
N GLN A 226 5.85 -1.20 -3.31
CA GLN A 226 4.98 -0.05 -3.55
C GLN A 226 4.93 0.89 -2.35
N LEU A 227 4.81 0.36 -1.13
CA LEU A 227 4.83 1.17 0.10
C LEU A 227 6.16 1.92 0.28
N LEU A 228 7.29 1.24 0.05
CA LEU A 228 8.62 1.87 0.16
C LEU A 228 8.85 2.93 -0.92
N ASP A 229 8.39 2.68 -2.15
CA ASP A 229 8.49 3.64 -3.26
C ASP A 229 7.67 4.90 -2.91
N MET A 230 6.44 4.74 -2.42
CA MET A 230 5.61 5.87 -1.95
C MET A 230 6.25 6.63 -0.79
N TYR A 231 6.81 5.94 0.20
CA TYR A 231 7.53 6.60 1.29
C TYR A 231 8.71 7.42 0.78
N ASN A 232 9.51 6.85 -0.14
CA ASN A 232 10.67 7.52 -0.71
C ASN A 232 10.29 8.77 -1.51
N ASP A 233 9.14 8.76 -2.18
CA ASP A 233 8.62 9.94 -2.88
C ASP A 233 8.14 11.05 -1.93
N LEU A 234 7.77 10.69 -0.69
CA LEU A 234 7.17 11.59 0.30
C LEU A 234 8.16 12.15 1.32
N LYS A 235 9.13 11.36 1.77
CA LYS A 235 9.96 11.65 2.96
C LYS A 235 10.66 13.02 2.94
N ASP A 236 10.99 13.50 1.75
CA ASP A 236 11.70 14.77 1.56
C ASP A 236 10.77 15.97 1.33
N LYS A 237 9.46 15.74 1.20
CA LYS A 237 8.46 16.78 0.96
C LYS A 237 8.19 17.60 2.23
N ASP A 238 8.12 18.92 2.08
CA ASP A 238 7.94 19.83 3.22
C ASP A 238 6.61 19.63 3.95
N TYR A 239 5.54 19.29 3.21
CA TYR A 239 4.25 18.98 3.82
C TYR A 239 4.30 17.69 4.64
N TYR A 240 5.08 16.69 4.20
CA TYR A 240 5.22 15.44 4.94
C TYR A 240 5.99 15.66 6.25
N LYS A 241 7.08 16.43 6.20
CA LYS A 241 7.83 16.83 7.41
C LYS A 241 6.93 17.55 8.42
N TRP A 242 6.10 18.47 7.95
CA TRP A 242 5.13 19.15 8.81
C TRP A 242 4.12 18.17 9.44
N VAL A 243 3.57 17.22 8.67
CA VAL A 243 2.66 16.19 9.23
C VAL A 243 3.38 15.33 10.26
N LEU A 244 4.63 14.95 10.01
CA LEU A 244 5.45 14.16 10.93
C LEU A 244 5.70 14.88 12.26
N GLU A 245 6.04 16.17 12.20
CA GLU A 245 6.27 17.04 13.37
C GLU A 245 4.99 17.25 14.19
N ASN A 246 3.82 17.28 13.55
CA ASN A 246 2.53 17.58 14.19
C ASN A 246 1.67 16.33 14.45
N LYS A 247 2.18 15.12 14.15
CA LYS A 247 1.41 13.87 14.13
C LYS A 247 0.56 13.64 15.37
N GLU A 248 1.14 13.78 16.57
CA GLU A 248 0.43 13.49 17.83
C GLU A 248 -0.80 14.38 18.01
N LYS A 249 -0.64 15.70 17.75
CA LYS A 249 -1.74 16.66 17.81
C LYS A 249 -2.81 16.38 16.75
N ILE A 250 -2.40 16.04 15.52
CA ILE A 250 -3.31 15.69 14.43
C ILE A 250 -4.15 14.47 14.83
N LEU A 251 -3.52 13.41 15.33
CA LEU A 251 -4.20 12.18 15.74
C LEU A 251 -5.10 12.38 16.95
N GLU A 252 -4.71 13.24 17.90
CA GLU A 252 -5.56 13.63 19.03
C GLU A 252 -6.84 14.31 18.54
N GLU A 253 -6.71 15.36 17.72
CA GLU A 253 -7.84 16.15 17.23
C GLU A 253 -8.79 15.39 16.31
N ILE A 254 -8.30 14.38 15.55
CA ILE A 254 -9.14 13.53 14.69
C ILE A 254 -9.84 12.41 15.48
N ARG A 255 -9.33 12.05 16.66
CA ARG A 255 -9.95 11.01 17.51
C ARG A 255 -11.18 11.51 18.28
N TYR A 256 -11.21 12.80 18.59
CA TYR A 256 -12.30 13.51 19.27
C TYR A 256 -13.49 13.77 18.32
#